data_AF-A0A5N5VXG4-F1
#
_entry.id   AF-A0A5N5VXG4-F1
#
_cell.length_a   1.000
_cell.length_b   1.000
_cell.length_c   1.000
_cell.angle_alpha   90.00
_cell.angle_beta   90.00
_cell.angle_gamma   90.00
#
_symmetry.space_group_name_H-M   'P 1'
#
loop_
_entity.id
_entity.type
_entity.pdbx_description
1 polymer ?
#
loop_
_entity_poly.entity_id
_entity_poly.type
_entity_poly.pdbx_seq_one_letter_code
_entity_poly.pdbx_strand_id
1 'polypeptide(L)'
;MLPDQLVTWAATRGLSLREGTPAPGVTGSAVYSPGHNHRYALTRTWGTGSHQTYILLNPAGATAAEDDATVRALTAFATRDGHAGLVLACAYAVLHRHPYTLTTGAPGGDPAVGEHNDELLALLAEETHDIVLAWGVWGGVFPRLRAVETILLRHGARLHCLGTTGAGHPLLPTFLPRNTPLQPYRPPGVDR
;
A
#
# COMPACT_ATOMS: atom_id res chain seq x y z
N MET A 1 -9.95 -13.32 -7.62
CA MET A 1 -9.18 -13.00 -6.41
C MET A 1 -8.70 -11.55 -6.49
N LEU A 2 -8.23 -10.94 -5.41
CA LEU A 2 -7.79 -9.54 -5.40
C LEU A 2 -6.79 -9.18 -6.52
N PRO A 3 -5.78 -10.01 -6.84
CA PRO A 3 -4.90 -9.75 -7.98
C PRO A 3 -5.63 -9.62 -9.31
N ASP A 4 -6.63 -10.46 -9.59
CA ASP A 4 -7.40 -10.42 -10.84
C ASP A 4 -8.23 -9.14 -10.93
N GLN A 5 -8.81 -8.70 -9.80
CA GLN A 5 -9.57 -7.45 -9.71
C GLN A 5 -8.68 -6.25 -10.03
N LEU A 6 -7.43 -6.26 -9.54
CA LEU A 6 -6.45 -5.23 -9.88
C LEU A 6 -6.09 -5.21 -11.36
N VAL A 7 -5.99 -6.39 -12.01
CA VAL A 7 -5.75 -6.48 -13.46
C VAL A 7 -6.92 -5.87 -14.23
N THR A 8 -8.16 -6.23 -13.90
CA THR A 8 -9.36 -5.65 -14.54
C THR A 8 -9.47 -4.14 -14.28
N TRP A 9 -9.21 -3.70 -13.06
CA TRP A 9 -9.20 -2.30 -12.68
C TRP A 9 -8.14 -1.50 -13.45
N ALA A 10 -6.93 -2.04 -13.60
CA ALA A 10 -5.86 -1.40 -14.37
C ALA A 10 -6.22 -1.27 -15.86
N ALA A 11 -6.74 -2.36 -16.46
CA ALA A 11 -7.07 -2.41 -17.89
C ALA A 11 -8.15 -1.38 -18.27
N THR A 12 -9.19 -1.23 -17.43
CA THR A 12 -10.29 -0.29 -17.67
C THR A 12 -9.88 1.20 -17.56
N ARG A 13 -8.69 1.49 -17.02
CA ARG A 13 -8.12 2.84 -16.86
C ARG A 13 -6.92 3.10 -17.76
N GLY A 14 -6.58 2.16 -18.67
CA GLY A 14 -5.40 2.28 -19.52
C GLY A 14 -4.08 2.29 -18.74
N LEU A 15 -4.06 1.69 -17.54
CA LEU A 15 -2.87 1.62 -16.69
C LEU A 15 -1.94 0.49 -17.14
N SER A 16 -0.63 0.66 -16.92
CA SER A 16 0.36 -0.33 -17.32
C SER A 16 0.55 -1.36 -16.22
N LEU A 17 0.24 -2.63 -16.52
CA LEU A 17 0.59 -3.77 -15.67
C LEU A 17 1.98 -4.30 -16.06
N ARG A 18 2.85 -4.49 -15.07
CA ARG A 18 4.11 -5.24 -15.21
C ARG A 18 4.08 -6.46 -14.31
N GLU A 19 4.62 -7.55 -14.80
CA GLU A 19 4.77 -8.80 -14.07
C GLU A 19 6.24 -9.13 -13.87
N GLY A 20 6.54 -9.96 -12.87
CA GLY A 20 7.91 -10.38 -12.58
C GLY A 20 7.96 -11.51 -11.54
N THR A 21 9.17 -11.98 -11.28
CA THR A 21 9.45 -13.07 -10.35
C THR A 21 10.46 -12.59 -9.30
N PRO A 22 10.01 -11.94 -8.22
CA PRO A 22 10.90 -11.32 -7.21
C PRO A 22 11.67 -12.33 -6.36
N ALA A 23 11.19 -13.57 -6.28
CA ALA A 23 11.87 -14.68 -5.64
C ALA A 23 11.38 -16.03 -6.22
N PRO A 24 12.13 -17.13 -6.07
CA PRO A 24 11.66 -18.45 -6.47
C PRO A 24 10.29 -18.79 -5.86
N GLY A 25 9.33 -19.20 -6.70
CA GLY A 25 7.98 -19.55 -6.26
C GLY A 25 7.08 -18.35 -5.92
N VAL A 26 7.53 -17.11 -6.17
CA VAL A 26 6.74 -15.89 -5.95
C VAL A 26 6.47 -15.21 -7.27
N THR A 27 5.19 -14.98 -7.58
CA THR A 27 4.77 -14.11 -8.70
C THR A 27 4.58 -12.70 -8.17
N GLY A 28 5.14 -11.71 -8.87
CA GLY A 28 5.01 -10.30 -8.58
C GLY A 28 4.32 -9.55 -9.72
N SER A 29 3.52 -8.54 -9.38
CA SER A 29 3.01 -7.58 -10.35
C SER A 29 3.01 -6.16 -9.79
N ALA A 30 3.00 -5.17 -10.68
CA ALA A 30 2.88 -3.76 -10.32
C ALA A 30 2.07 -3.00 -11.37
N VAL A 31 1.19 -2.11 -10.90
CA VAL A 31 0.32 -1.27 -11.74
C VAL A 31 0.84 0.16 -11.74
N TYR A 32 1.10 0.70 -12.91
CA TYR A 32 1.70 2.02 -13.13
C TYR A 32 0.81 2.93 -13.96
N SER A 33 0.99 4.25 -13.80
CA SER A 33 0.51 5.21 -14.79
C SER A 33 1.19 4.98 -16.16
N PRO A 34 0.60 5.45 -17.28
CA PRO A 34 1.22 5.32 -18.61
C PRO A 34 2.62 5.92 -18.71
N GLY A 35 2.88 7.03 -17.98
CA GLY A 35 4.20 7.66 -17.89
C GLY A 35 5.14 7.04 -16.86
N HIS A 36 4.72 5.99 -16.15
CA HIS A 36 5.50 5.30 -15.12
C HIS A 36 6.00 6.20 -13.97
N ASN A 37 5.38 7.36 -13.78
CA ASN A 37 5.67 8.29 -12.69
C ASN A 37 4.90 7.96 -11.40
N HIS A 38 3.86 7.12 -11.49
CA HIS A 38 3.07 6.64 -10.37
C HIS A 38 2.98 5.11 -10.38
N ARG A 39 3.01 4.49 -9.19
CA ARG A 39 2.69 3.08 -8.97
C ARG A 39 1.51 3.00 -8.01
N TYR A 40 0.39 2.51 -8.51
CA TYR A 40 -0.85 2.41 -7.77
C TYR A 40 -0.85 1.18 -6.86
N ALA A 41 -0.44 0.03 -7.39
CA ALA A 41 -0.43 -1.24 -6.65
C ALA A 41 0.85 -2.04 -6.92
N LEU A 42 1.24 -2.84 -5.94
CA LEU A 42 2.27 -3.88 -6.03
C LEU A 42 1.74 -5.16 -5.39
N THR A 43 1.84 -6.29 -6.07
CA THR A 43 1.36 -7.58 -5.58
C THR A 43 2.52 -8.56 -5.44
N ARG A 44 2.43 -9.42 -4.43
CA ARG A 44 3.21 -10.67 -4.33
C ARG A 44 2.25 -11.82 -4.06
N THR A 45 2.46 -12.94 -4.73
CA THR A 45 1.69 -14.18 -4.54
C THR A 45 2.66 -15.35 -4.43
N TRP A 46 2.61 -16.10 -3.34
CA TRP A 46 3.47 -17.26 -3.06
C TRP A 46 2.69 -18.54 -2.77
N GLY A 47 1.36 -18.51 -2.92
CA GLY A 47 0.51 -19.67 -2.73
C GLY A 47 -0.93 -19.39 -3.13
N THR A 48 -1.82 -20.28 -2.71
CA THR A 48 -3.27 -20.16 -2.90
C THR A 48 -3.93 -19.73 -1.59
N GLY A 49 -4.64 -18.60 -1.59
CA GLY A 49 -5.26 -18.07 -0.38
C GLY A 49 -5.49 -16.56 -0.46
N SER A 50 -5.67 -15.92 0.69
CA SER A 50 -5.90 -14.49 0.79
C SER A 50 -4.61 -13.68 0.65
N HIS A 51 -4.77 -12.40 0.28
CA HIS A 51 -3.70 -11.41 0.24
C HIS A 51 -3.91 -10.39 1.34
N GLN A 52 -2.87 -10.08 2.11
CA GLN A 52 -2.93 -8.96 3.07
C GLN A 52 -2.72 -7.64 2.33
N THR A 53 -3.63 -6.69 2.49
CA THR A 53 -3.49 -5.34 1.98
C THR A 53 -2.70 -4.48 2.96
N TYR A 54 -1.69 -3.78 2.44
CA TYR A 54 -0.90 -2.78 3.15
C TYR A 54 -1.00 -1.42 2.47
N ILE A 55 -1.10 -0.35 3.26
CA ILE A 55 -1.01 1.04 2.76
C ILE A 55 0.11 1.77 3.48
N LEU A 56 1.08 2.21 2.70
CA LEU A 56 2.25 2.96 3.16
C LEU A 56 2.22 4.39 2.62
N LEU A 57 3.21 5.21 3.00
CA LEU A 57 3.32 6.57 2.47
C LEU A 57 3.58 6.57 0.95
N ASN A 58 4.77 6.12 0.53
CA ASN A 58 5.23 6.09 -0.87
C ASN A 58 6.55 5.27 -1.08
N PRO A 59 6.67 4.00 -0.64
CA PRO A 59 7.90 3.24 -0.86
C PRO A 59 8.18 3.03 -2.36
N ALA A 60 9.19 3.72 -2.90
CA ALA A 60 9.48 3.72 -4.35
C ALA A 60 10.51 2.66 -4.79
N GLY A 61 10.99 1.78 -3.91
CA GLY A 61 12.11 0.87 -4.20
C GLY A 61 11.71 -0.40 -4.96
N ALA A 62 10.61 -1.03 -4.56
CA ALA A 62 10.18 -2.30 -5.16
C ALA A 62 9.56 -2.15 -6.56
N THR A 63 9.73 -3.17 -7.39
CA THR A 63 9.14 -3.27 -8.74
C THR A 63 8.37 -4.58 -8.88
N ALA A 64 7.79 -4.88 -10.05
CA ALA A 64 7.17 -6.18 -10.28
C ALA A 64 8.15 -7.36 -10.09
N ALA A 65 9.45 -7.15 -10.30
CA ALA A 65 10.49 -8.18 -10.28
C ALA A 65 11.49 -8.05 -9.13
N GLU A 66 11.42 -6.98 -8.31
CA GLU A 66 12.41 -6.74 -7.25
C GLU A 66 11.76 -6.27 -5.97
N ASP A 67 12.23 -6.78 -4.84
CA ASP A 67 11.81 -6.36 -3.50
C ASP A 67 12.81 -5.40 -2.87
N ASP A 68 12.28 -4.35 -2.23
CA ASP A 68 13.03 -3.54 -1.28
C ASP A 68 12.90 -4.09 0.16
N ALA A 69 13.60 -3.48 1.12
CA ALA A 69 13.59 -3.92 2.52
C ALA A 69 12.18 -3.85 3.15
N THR A 70 11.35 -2.93 2.67
CA THR A 70 9.98 -2.75 3.15
C THR A 70 9.11 -3.90 2.67
N VAL A 71 9.11 -4.20 1.37
CA VAL A 71 8.32 -5.30 0.81
C VAL A 71 8.74 -6.64 1.40
N ARG A 72 10.05 -6.89 1.60
CA ARG A 72 10.51 -8.10 2.30
C ARG A 72 9.95 -8.22 3.72
N ALA A 73 9.89 -7.10 4.46
CA ALA A 73 9.31 -7.10 5.80
C ALA A 73 7.80 -7.41 5.74
N LEU A 74 7.06 -6.76 4.84
CA LEU A 74 5.63 -6.99 4.65
C LEU A 74 5.30 -8.43 4.22
N THR A 75 6.10 -9.01 3.32
CA THR A 75 5.99 -10.43 2.95
C THR A 75 6.13 -11.33 4.17
N ALA A 76 7.15 -11.10 5.00
CA ALA A 76 7.35 -11.90 6.21
C ALA A 76 6.18 -11.79 7.21
N PHE A 77 5.59 -10.59 7.38
CA PHE A 77 4.40 -10.40 8.21
C PHE A 77 3.19 -11.14 7.63
N ALA A 78 2.91 -10.94 6.33
CA ALA A 78 1.79 -11.60 5.66
C ALA A 78 1.89 -13.13 5.68
N THR A 79 3.07 -13.70 5.42
CA THR A 79 3.29 -15.15 5.52
C THR A 79 3.06 -15.65 6.95
N ARG A 80 3.58 -14.95 7.97
CA ARG A 80 3.36 -15.32 9.37
C ARG A 80 1.87 -15.33 9.73
N ASP A 81 1.12 -14.35 9.23
CA ASP A 81 -0.30 -14.18 9.50
C ASP A 81 -1.19 -15.11 8.64
N GLY A 82 -0.60 -16.05 7.88
CA GLY A 82 -1.30 -17.10 7.16
C GLY A 82 -1.79 -16.70 5.77
N HIS A 83 -1.33 -15.58 5.23
CA HIS A 83 -1.68 -15.15 3.88
C HIS A 83 -0.82 -15.84 2.82
N ALA A 84 -1.41 -15.96 1.63
CA ALA A 84 -0.77 -16.51 0.43
C ALA A 84 -0.17 -15.43 -0.48
N GLY A 85 -0.31 -14.16 -0.07
CA GLY A 85 0.21 -13.02 -0.80
C GLY A 85 0.02 -11.71 -0.06
N LEU A 86 0.44 -10.61 -0.70
CA LEU A 86 0.16 -9.25 -0.27
C LEU A 86 -0.20 -8.36 -1.45
N VAL A 87 -0.94 -7.30 -1.16
CA VAL A 87 -1.11 -6.13 -2.02
C VAL A 87 -0.62 -4.91 -1.26
N LEU A 88 0.20 -4.10 -1.91
CA LEU A 88 0.73 -2.85 -1.38
C LEU A 88 0.23 -1.69 -2.24
N ALA A 89 -0.50 -0.77 -1.61
CA ALA A 89 -0.84 0.54 -2.15
C ALA A 89 -0.16 1.65 -1.35
N CYS A 90 -0.20 2.88 -1.89
CA CYS A 90 0.46 4.03 -1.28
C CYS A 90 -0.52 5.19 -1.10
N ALA A 91 -0.37 5.95 -0.01
CA ALA A 91 -1.11 7.19 0.19
C ALA A 91 -0.83 8.22 -0.91
N TYR A 92 0.40 8.20 -1.43
CA TYR A 92 0.84 8.91 -2.62
C TYR A 92 1.42 7.91 -3.63
N ALA A 93 0.86 7.84 -4.83
CA ALA A 93 1.30 6.87 -5.83
C ALA A 93 2.62 7.27 -6.52
N VAL A 94 3.10 8.51 -6.37
CA VAL A 94 4.31 8.98 -7.05
C VAL A 94 5.54 8.12 -6.72
N LEU A 95 6.23 7.65 -7.75
CA LEU A 95 7.46 6.86 -7.63
C LEU A 95 8.68 7.75 -7.49
N HIS A 96 8.85 8.30 -6.30
CA HIS A 96 10.01 9.13 -6.03
C HIS A 96 10.45 9.04 -4.57
N ARG A 97 11.77 9.02 -4.36
CA ARG A 97 12.38 8.81 -3.03
C ARG A 97 12.44 10.09 -2.20
N HIS A 98 12.34 11.26 -2.82
CA HIS A 98 12.46 12.53 -2.11
C HIS A 98 11.10 13.00 -1.59
N PRO A 99 10.95 13.33 -0.28
CA PRO A 99 9.69 13.78 0.30
C PRO A 99 9.10 15.03 -0.37
N TYR A 100 9.95 15.87 -0.98
CA TYR A 100 9.52 17.08 -1.68
C TYR A 100 8.48 16.82 -2.78
N THR A 101 8.61 15.69 -3.50
CA THR A 101 7.65 15.36 -4.56
C THR A 101 6.26 15.02 -4.03
N LEU A 102 6.12 14.70 -2.74
CA LEU A 102 4.81 14.50 -2.11
C LEU A 102 4.00 15.80 -2.03
N THR A 103 4.70 16.94 -1.94
CA THR A 103 4.07 18.28 -1.90
C THR A 103 4.02 18.93 -3.27
N THR A 104 4.98 18.66 -4.16
CA THR A 104 5.10 19.38 -5.43
C THR A 104 4.59 18.61 -6.65
N GLY A 105 4.24 17.34 -6.48
CA GLY A 105 3.85 16.48 -7.59
C GLY A 105 5.02 15.71 -8.21
N ALA A 106 4.68 14.87 -9.18
CA ALA A 106 5.62 14.09 -9.96
C ALA A 106 6.42 14.97 -10.95
N PRO A 107 7.59 14.51 -11.40
CA PRO A 107 8.23 15.09 -12.58
C PRO A 107 7.24 15.09 -13.76
N GLY A 108 6.94 16.27 -14.30
CA GLY A 108 5.90 16.48 -15.32
C GLY A 108 4.67 17.26 -14.82
N GLY A 109 4.54 17.50 -13.51
CA GLY A 109 3.48 18.34 -12.93
C GLY A 109 2.24 17.58 -12.46
N ASP A 110 2.18 16.27 -12.67
CA ASP A 110 1.07 15.44 -12.20
C ASP A 110 0.98 15.44 -10.66
N PRO A 111 -0.23 15.45 -10.06
CA PRO A 111 -0.40 15.41 -8.61
C PRO A 111 0.22 14.15 -8.01
N ALA A 112 0.98 14.29 -6.93
CA ALA A 112 1.70 13.18 -6.27
C ALA A 112 0.82 12.01 -5.82
N VAL A 113 -0.47 12.30 -5.59
CA VAL A 113 -1.48 11.31 -5.23
C VAL A 113 -1.69 10.34 -6.39
N GLY A 114 -1.69 10.80 -7.64
CA GLY A 114 -2.12 10.06 -8.82
C GLY A 114 -3.63 10.09 -9.01
N GLU A 115 -4.09 10.23 -10.25
CA GLU A 115 -5.50 10.39 -10.62
C GLU A 115 -6.41 9.27 -10.08
N HIS A 116 -5.96 8.01 -10.16
CA HIS A 116 -6.78 6.85 -9.79
C HIS A 116 -6.53 6.32 -8.38
N ASN A 117 -5.75 7.04 -7.56
CA ASN A 117 -5.30 6.47 -6.29
C ASN A 117 -6.44 6.34 -5.28
N ASP A 118 -7.31 7.34 -5.17
CA ASP A 118 -8.45 7.32 -4.24
C ASP A 118 -9.44 6.22 -4.59
N GLU A 119 -9.66 6.01 -5.89
CA GLU A 119 -10.48 4.94 -6.41
C GLU A 119 -9.90 3.55 -6.12
N LEU A 120 -8.58 3.38 -6.26
CA LEU A 120 -7.92 2.14 -5.86
C LEU A 120 -8.08 1.88 -4.36
N LEU A 121 -7.90 2.91 -3.52
CA LEU A 121 -8.05 2.77 -2.07
C LEU A 121 -9.46 2.36 -1.67
N ALA A 122 -10.48 2.91 -2.35
CA ALA A 122 -11.88 2.49 -2.18
C ALA A 122 -12.07 1.02 -2.58
N LEU A 123 -11.59 0.61 -3.76
CA LEU A 123 -11.66 -0.79 -4.20
C LEU A 123 -11.00 -1.74 -3.18
N LEU A 124 -9.80 -1.41 -2.69
CA LEU A 124 -9.11 -2.24 -1.72
C LEU A 124 -9.87 -2.38 -0.39
N ALA A 125 -10.50 -1.29 0.06
CA ALA A 125 -11.33 -1.29 1.27
C ALA A 125 -12.56 -2.20 1.12
N GLU A 126 -13.22 -2.14 -0.03
CA GLU A 126 -14.40 -2.95 -0.35
C GLU A 126 -14.05 -4.44 -0.49
N GLU A 127 -12.90 -4.77 -1.10
CA GLU A 127 -12.55 -6.15 -1.43
C GLU A 127 -11.84 -6.91 -0.30
N THR A 128 -11.09 -6.22 0.56
CA THR A 128 -10.29 -6.88 1.59
C THR A 128 -10.81 -6.72 3.00
N HIS A 129 -11.52 -5.61 3.27
CA HIS A 129 -11.98 -5.17 4.58
C HIS A 129 -10.88 -4.97 5.64
N ASP A 130 -9.94 -5.89 5.85
CA ASP A 130 -8.83 -5.75 6.79
C ASP A 130 -7.59 -5.16 6.12
N ILE A 131 -7.28 -3.90 6.45
CA ILE A 131 -6.18 -3.15 5.84
C ILE A 131 -5.16 -2.74 6.89
N VAL A 132 -3.89 -3.03 6.62
CA VAL A 132 -2.78 -2.68 7.51
C VAL A 132 -2.14 -1.37 7.06
N LEU A 133 -2.15 -0.37 7.93
CA LEU A 133 -1.52 0.93 7.70
C LEU A 133 -0.11 0.93 8.28
N ALA A 134 0.84 1.56 7.58
CA ALA A 134 2.25 1.55 8.00
C ALA A 134 3.08 2.75 7.46
N TRP A 135 2.60 3.99 7.60
CA TRP A 135 3.28 5.19 7.07
C TRP A 135 4.21 5.93 8.04
N GLY A 136 4.37 5.48 9.28
CA GLY A 136 5.30 6.06 10.25
C GLY A 136 4.90 7.43 10.78
N VAL A 137 5.91 8.18 11.22
CA VAL A 137 5.78 9.53 11.80
C VAL A 137 5.10 10.55 10.86
N TRP A 138 5.06 10.26 9.56
CA TRP A 138 4.49 11.12 8.54
C TRP A 138 2.98 11.36 8.70
N GLY A 139 2.29 10.53 9.50
CA GLY A 139 0.89 10.72 9.90
C GLY A 139 0.56 12.11 10.45
N GLY A 140 1.52 12.73 11.15
CA GLY A 140 1.37 14.06 11.73
C GLY A 140 1.79 15.19 10.79
N VAL A 141 2.37 14.86 9.65
CA VAL A 141 2.97 15.81 8.71
C VAL A 141 2.07 16.03 7.50
N PHE A 142 1.52 14.96 6.93
CA PHE A 142 0.78 15.02 5.67
C PHE A 142 -0.73 14.87 5.89
N PRO A 143 -1.54 15.93 5.62
CA PRO A 143 -2.99 15.87 5.74
C PRO A 143 -3.65 14.76 4.90
N ARG A 144 -2.99 14.36 3.81
CA ARG A 144 -3.40 13.25 2.95
C ARG A 144 -3.65 11.96 3.71
N LEU A 145 -2.90 11.69 4.78
CA LEU A 145 -3.04 10.43 5.52
C LEU A 145 -4.39 10.34 6.25
N ARG A 146 -4.92 11.46 6.76
CA ARG A 146 -6.30 11.52 7.27
C ARG A 146 -7.34 11.31 6.18
N ALA A 147 -7.11 11.85 4.97
CA ALA A 147 -8.00 11.61 3.84
C ALA A 147 -8.02 10.12 3.45
N VAL A 148 -6.85 9.45 3.44
CA VAL A 148 -6.76 8.00 3.22
C VAL A 148 -7.53 7.24 4.29
N GLU A 149 -7.33 7.52 5.59
CA GLU A 149 -8.10 6.89 6.67
C GLU A 149 -9.61 7.06 6.46
N THR A 150 -10.05 8.27 6.08
CA THR A 150 -11.47 8.58 5.82
C THR A 150 -12.03 7.79 4.64
N ILE A 151 -11.29 7.69 3.53
CA ILE A 151 -11.69 6.89 2.36
C ILE A 151 -11.87 5.44 2.78
N LEU A 152 -10.88 4.84 3.43
CA LEU A 152 -10.92 3.43 3.79
C LEU A 152 -12.07 3.12 4.75
N LEU A 153 -12.28 3.94 5.78
CA LEU A 153 -13.37 3.77 6.73
C LEU A 153 -14.75 3.94 6.07
N ARG A 154 -14.91 4.94 5.18
CA ARG A 154 -16.14 5.16 4.44
C ARG A 154 -16.51 3.95 3.57
N HIS A 155 -15.52 3.27 3.03
CA HIS A 155 -15.67 2.06 2.21
C HIS A 155 -15.61 0.76 3.03
N GLY A 156 -15.82 0.84 4.35
CA GLY A 156 -16.06 -0.33 5.20
C GLY A 156 -14.80 -1.05 5.71
N ALA A 157 -13.60 -0.48 5.54
CA ALA A 157 -12.39 -1.10 6.02
C ALA A 157 -12.29 -1.09 7.55
N ARG A 158 -11.83 -2.21 8.11
CA ARG A 158 -11.24 -2.31 9.45
C ARG A 158 -9.74 -2.04 9.33
N LEU A 159 -9.28 -1.00 10.03
CA LEU A 159 -7.89 -0.60 10.00
C LEU A 159 -7.08 -1.35 11.06
N HIS A 160 -5.89 -1.80 10.68
CA HIS A 160 -4.92 -2.45 11.54
C HIS A 160 -3.55 -1.78 11.39
N CYS A 161 -2.65 -2.04 12.34
CA CYS A 161 -1.25 -1.63 12.26
C CYS A 161 -0.36 -2.61 13.04
N LEU A 162 0.95 -2.49 12.89
CA LEU A 162 1.95 -3.29 13.65
C LEU A 162 2.44 -2.55 14.91
N GLY A 163 1.74 -1.51 15.35
CA GLY A 163 2.22 -0.61 16.39
C GLY A 163 1.96 0.85 16.03
N THR A 164 1.98 1.71 17.04
CA THR A 164 1.84 3.16 16.84
C THR A 164 3.03 3.91 17.43
N THR A 165 3.35 5.07 16.85
CA THR A 165 4.22 6.08 17.47
C THR A 165 3.56 6.64 18.74
N GLY A 166 4.30 7.42 19.53
CA GLY A 166 3.71 8.15 20.67
C GLY A 166 2.60 9.13 20.29
N ALA A 167 2.56 9.58 19.04
CA ALA A 167 1.50 10.43 18.49
C ALA A 167 0.32 9.63 17.89
N GLY A 168 0.34 8.29 17.99
CA GLY A 168 -0.73 7.43 17.52
C GLY A 168 -0.69 7.10 16.02
N HIS A 169 0.43 7.33 15.31
CA HIS A 169 0.54 6.99 13.88
C HIS A 169 1.12 5.60 13.67
N PRO A 170 0.68 4.83 12.66
CA PRO A 170 1.14 3.45 12.44
C PRO A 170 2.65 3.39 12.15
N LEU A 171 3.37 2.48 12.80
CA LEU A 171 4.82 2.34 12.65
C LEU A 171 5.22 1.81 11.27
N LEU A 172 6.44 2.17 10.82
CA LEU A 172 7.04 1.60 9.61
C LEU A 172 7.44 0.13 9.86
N PRO A 173 7.16 -0.78 8.93
CA PRO A 173 7.34 -2.22 9.15
C PRO A 173 8.82 -2.63 9.13
N THR A 174 9.69 -1.86 8.44
CA THR A 174 11.11 -2.18 8.26
C THR A 174 11.88 -2.30 9.56
N PHE A 175 11.48 -1.55 10.59
CA PHE A 175 12.19 -1.45 11.87
C PHE A 175 11.59 -2.33 12.97
N LEU A 176 10.55 -3.12 12.66
CA LEU A 176 9.84 -3.92 13.66
C LEU A 176 10.33 -5.38 13.67
N PRO A 177 10.39 -6.02 14.86
CA PRO A 177 10.54 -7.47 14.95
C PRO A 177 9.50 -8.21 14.11
N ARG A 178 9.89 -9.32 13.47
CA ARG A 178 8.97 -10.08 12.58
C ARG A 178 7.84 -10.79 13.33
N ASN A 179 7.94 -10.92 14.64
CA ASN A 179 6.90 -11.44 15.51
C ASN A 179 5.98 -10.35 16.08
N THR A 180 6.13 -9.07 15.70
CA THR A 180 5.25 -7.99 16.16
C THR A 180 3.81 -8.23 15.72
N PRO A 181 2.85 -8.42 16.64
CA PRO A 181 1.48 -8.78 16.27
C PRO A 181 0.77 -7.62 15.56
N LEU A 182 -0.17 -7.97 14.68
CA LEU A 182 -1.16 -7.01 14.19
C LEU A 182 -2.10 -6.61 15.32
N GLN A 183 -2.47 -5.34 15.35
CA GLN A 183 -3.46 -4.80 16.28
C GLN A 183 -4.45 -3.88 15.55
N PRO A 184 -5.70 -3.79 16.04
CA PRO A 184 -6.64 -2.81 15.55
C PRO A 184 -6.07 -1.39 15.64
N TYR A 185 -6.23 -0.62 14.58
CA TYR A 185 -5.81 0.77 14.50
C TYR A 185 -7.01 1.69 14.55
N ARG A 186 -6.91 2.74 15.37
CA ARG A 186 -7.92 3.79 15.48
C ARG A 186 -7.25 5.12 15.15
N PRO A 187 -7.61 5.75 14.02
CA PRO A 187 -7.12 7.08 13.69
C PRO A 187 -7.36 8.07 14.83
N PRO A 188 -6.34 8.84 15.27
CA PRO A 188 -6.53 9.88 16.27
C PRO A 188 -7.51 10.94 15.78
N GLY A 189 -8.52 11.28 16.59
CA GLY A 189 -9.46 12.37 16.29
C GLY A 189 -10.59 12.02 15.33
N VAL A 190 -10.82 10.74 15.03
CA VAL A 190 -12.04 10.27 14.36
C VAL A 190 -12.97 9.68 15.43
N ASP A 191 -13.89 10.51 15.95
CA ASP A 191 -15.01 10.03 16.76
C ASP A 191 -16.06 9.37 15.84
N ARG A 192 -16.67 8.29 16.33
CA ARG A 192 -17.62 7.45 15.58
C ARG A 192 -18.92 8.17 15.23
#